data_AF-A0A6J4LSN4-F1
#
_entry.id   AF-A0A6J4LSN4-F1
#
_cell.length_a   1.000
_cell.length_b   1.000
_cell.length_c   1.000
_cell.angle_alpha   90.00
_cell.angle_beta   90.00
_cell.angle_gamma   90.00
#
_symmetry.space_group_name_H-M   'P 1'
#
loop_
_entity.id
_entity.type
_entity.pdbx_description
1 polymer ?
#
loop_
_entity_poly.entity_id
_entity_poly.type
_entity_poly.pdbx_seq_one_letter_code
_entity_poly.pdbx_strand_id
1 'polypeptide(L)'
;MQTFLPYPDLRASCVVLDDRRLGKQRVETFQILRALTWPEYAWKNHPAVRMWRGFLPALVEYGVENCREWTRRGYADSVAEQLLGWTGGEVPSGAPLPPWFGLEALHLSHRSALLRKDPGHYRPLFESLGNADEPDDLPYLWPPDVFPRWPVRAGGAQPVEQAVRLLGFEEPRPGQAEAAHAVAGGRDAVLVARPGSGGSAGGLLAGLATPGRTLWVSPPWGPSAGPAPDVPLPPPRVVEAAGDRPPPLARPPSAQDLAAMADETLPPEFVFATAEALPAAAPA
;
A
#
# COMPACT_ATOMS: atom_id res chain seq x y z
N MET A 1 1.53 -15.25 2.10
CA MET A 1 0.81 -13.99 1.96
C MET A 1 1.80 -12.86 2.07
N GLN A 2 2.19 -12.26 0.95
CA GLN A 2 3.14 -11.15 0.88
C GLN A 2 2.89 -10.33 -0.40
N THR A 3 3.32 -9.07 -0.43
CA THR A 3 3.37 -8.26 -1.66
C THR A 3 4.80 -8.08 -2.15
N PHE A 4 5.06 -8.06 -3.46
CA PHE A 4 6.38 -7.72 -4.02
C PHE A 4 6.36 -6.33 -4.67
N LEU A 5 7.13 -5.40 -4.10
CA LEU A 5 7.23 -4.00 -4.53
C LEU A 5 8.71 -3.62 -4.74
N PRO A 6 9.41 -4.22 -5.72
CA PRO A 6 10.82 -3.91 -6.00
C PRO A 6 11.06 -2.48 -6.49
N TYR A 7 10.02 -1.74 -6.88
CA TYR A 7 10.12 -0.37 -7.37
C TYR A 7 9.00 0.51 -6.77
N PRO A 8 9.20 1.84 -6.69
CA PRO A 8 8.18 2.81 -6.29
C PRO A 8 7.15 3.07 -7.39
N ASP A 9 6.73 2.01 -8.08
CA ASP A 9 5.73 2.01 -9.14
C ASP A 9 5.04 0.64 -9.16
N LEU A 10 3.71 0.65 -9.09
CA LEU A 10 2.91 -0.57 -8.98
C LEU A 10 3.04 -1.44 -10.22
N ARG A 11 3.06 -0.84 -11.41
CA ARG A 11 3.14 -1.55 -12.68
C ARG A 11 4.55 -2.14 -12.89
N ALA A 12 5.60 -1.33 -12.73
CA ALA A 12 6.99 -1.77 -12.82
C ALA A 12 7.27 -2.92 -11.84
N SER A 13 6.72 -2.83 -10.62
CA SER A 13 6.79 -3.91 -9.62
C SER A 13 6.15 -5.22 -10.09
N CYS A 14 5.09 -5.18 -10.90
CA CYS A 14 4.45 -6.37 -11.46
C CYS A 14 5.22 -6.93 -12.66
N VAL A 15 5.68 -6.05 -13.57
CA VAL A 15 6.35 -6.43 -14.83
C VAL A 15 7.62 -7.24 -14.57
N VAL A 16 8.41 -6.91 -13.54
CA VAL A 16 9.68 -7.61 -13.28
C VAL A 16 9.53 -9.01 -12.67
N LEU A 17 8.36 -9.35 -12.14
CA LEU A 17 8.15 -10.64 -11.50
C LEU A 17 8.21 -11.76 -12.54
N ASP A 18 8.87 -12.87 -12.20
CA ASP A 18 8.66 -14.12 -12.95
C ASP A 18 7.23 -14.63 -12.79
N ASP A 19 6.78 -15.49 -13.71
CA ASP A 19 5.39 -15.94 -13.77
C ASP A 19 4.92 -16.62 -12.48
N ARG A 20 5.82 -17.33 -11.78
CA ARG A 20 5.47 -18.03 -10.55
C ARG A 20 5.14 -17.03 -9.44
N ARG A 21 5.93 -15.96 -9.28
CA ARG A 21 5.62 -14.94 -8.26
C ARG A 21 4.45 -14.06 -8.72
N LEU A 22 4.39 -13.66 -9.99
CA LEU A 22 3.25 -12.88 -10.53
C LEU A 22 1.90 -13.60 -10.33
N GLY A 23 1.82 -14.88 -10.68
CA GLY A 23 0.61 -15.68 -10.47
C GLY A 23 0.20 -15.77 -9.00
N LYS A 24 1.18 -15.85 -8.09
CA LYS A 24 0.92 -15.81 -6.63
C LYS A 24 0.46 -14.44 -6.15
N GLN A 25 1.04 -13.35 -6.66
CA GLN A 25 0.71 -11.99 -6.22
C GLN A 25 -0.76 -11.64 -6.45
N ARG A 26 -1.38 -12.14 -7.53
CA ARG A 26 -2.83 -12.02 -7.75
C ARG A 26 -3.65 -12.62 -6.61
N VAL A 27 -3.33 -13.85 -6.22
CA VAL A 27 -4.02 -14.58 -5.14
C VAL A 27 -3.70 -13.97 -3.77
N GLU A 28 -2.45 -13.65 -3.49
CA GLU A 28 -2.03 -13.07 -2.21
C GLU A 28 -2.61 -11.67 -2.01
N THR A 29 -2.69 -10.84 -3.05
CA THR A 29 -3.35 -9.52 -2.98
C THR A 29 -4.82 -9.66 -2.60
N PHE A 30 -5.54 -10.57 -3.26
CA PHE A 30 -6.93 -10.86 -2.92
C PHE A 30 -7.10 -11.34 -1.47
N GLN A 31 -6.19 -12.19 -0.98
CA GLN A 31 -6.21 -12.64 0.41
C GLN A 31 -5.91 -11.51 1.40
N ILE A 32 -4.99 -10.59 1.07
CA ILE A 32 -4.71 -9.41 1.91
C ILE A 32 -5.94 -8.51 1.98
N LEU A 33 -6.63 -8.25 0.85
CA LEU A 33 -7.87 -7.47 0.85
C LEU A 33 -8.93 -8.09 1.77
N ARG A 34 -9.09 -9.42 1.74
CA ARG A 34 -9.96 -10.12 2.70
C ARG A 34 -9.49 -9.97 4.14
N ALA A 35 -8.18 -10.10 4.39
CA ALA A 35 -7.63 -9.94 5.73
C ALA A 35 -7.82 -8.52 6.28
N LEU A 36 -7.82 -7.51 5.41
CA LEU A 36 -8.11 -6.13 5.76
C LEU A 36 -9.59 -5.92 6.08
N THR A 37 -10.50 -6.43 5.25
CA THR A 37 -11.93 -6.02 5.33
C THR A 37 -12.85 -7.04 5.98
N TRP A 38 -12.63 -8.35 5.79
CA TRP A 38 -13.58 -9.36 6.26
C TRP A 38 -13.43 -9.57 7.77
N PRO A 39 -14.49 -9.41 8.58
CA PRO A 39 -14.41 -9.50 10.05
C PRO A 39 -13.85 -10.83 10.56
N GLU A 40 -14.21 -11.94 9.92
CA GLU A 40 -13.83 -13.29 10.34
C GLU A 40 -12.82 -13.94 9.39
N TYR A 41 -11.76 -13.20 9.02
CA TYR A 41 -10.66 -13.71 8.20
C TYR A 41 -9.35 -13.81 8.99
N ALA A 42 -8.56 -14.85 8.71
CA ALA A 42 -7.27 -15.07 9.34
C ALA A 42 -6.20 -14.05 8.89
N TRP A 43 -5.04 -14.04 9.56
CA TRP A 43 -3.84 -13.27 9.16
C TRP A 43 -3.92 -11.74 9.25
N LYS A 44 -4.95 -11.18 9.92
CA LYS A 44 -5.12 -9.71 10.09
C LYS A 44 -3.95 -8.98 10.72
N ASN A 45 -3.15 -9.69 11.52
CA ASN A 45 -1.98 -9.17 12.23
C ASN A 45 -0.66 -9.41 11.48
N HIS A 46 -0.69 -10.04 10.31
CA HIS A 46 0.50 -10.26 9.51
C HIS A 46 1.08 -8.92 9.03
N PRO A 47 2.40 -8.67 9.10
CA PRO A 47 3.00 -7.38 8.71
C PRO A 47 2.66 -6.95 7.28
N ALA A 48 2.69 -7.89 6.33
CA ALA A 48 2.31 -7.63 4.93
C ALA A 48 0.82 -7.27 4.75
N VAL A 49 -0.04 -7.55 5.73
CA VAL A 49 -1.44 -7.08 5.74
C VAL A 49 -1.50 -5.69 6.36
N ARG A 50 -0.88 -5.53 7.54
CA ARG A 50 -0.92 -4.29 8.32
C ARG A 50 -0.41 -3.08 7.55
N MET A 51 0.65 -3.22 6.76
CA MET A 51 1.23 -2.11 6.00
C MET A 51 0.24 -1.43 5.02
N TRP A 52 -0.79 -2.15 4.59
CA TRP A 52 -1.81 -1.67 3.64
C TRP A 52 -3.08 -1.11 4.31
N ARG A 53 -3.19 -1.15 5.65
CA ARG A 53 -4.35 -0.59 6.36
C ARG A 53 -4.52 0.89 6.01
N GLY A 54 -5.73 1.28 5.62
CA GLY A 54 -6.04 2.65 5.16
C GLY A 54 -5.71 2.95 3.70
N PHE A 55 -5.14 2.00 2.95
CA PHE A 55 -4.72 2.17 1.56
C PHE A 55 -5.31 1.11 0.64
N LEU A 56 -6.56 0.73 0.92
CA LEU A 56 -7.27 -0.32 0.19
C LEU A 56 -7.37 -0.06 -1.31
N PRO A 57 -7.72 1.16 -1.80
CA PRO A 57 -7.74 1.42 -3.24
C PRO A 57 -6.38 1.21 -3.93
N ALA A 58 -5.27 1.58 -3.28
CA ALA A 58 -3.93 1.34 -3.82
C ALA A 58 -3.57 -0.15 -3.89
N LEU A 59 -4.02 -0.96 -2.93
CA LEU A 59 -3.85 -2.41 -2.97
C LEU A 59 -4.71 -3.06 -4.07
N VAL A 60 -5.92 -2.54 -4.31
CA VAL A 60 -6.75 -2.98 -5.45
C VAL A 60 -6.06 -2.63 -6.77
N GLU A 61 -5.54 -1.41 -6.91
CA GLU A 61 -4.77 -0.98 -8.09
C GLU A 61 -3.57 -1.90 -8.33
N TYR A 62 -2.79 -2.21 -7.29
CA TYR A 62 -1.70 -3.18 -7.35
C TYR A 62 -2.17 -4.56 -7.84
N GLY A 63 -3.27 -5.08 -7.29
CA GLY A 63 -3.81 -6.37 -7.68
C GLY A 63 -4.29 -6.40 -9.13
N VAL A 64 -4.89 -5.31 -9.61
CA VAL A 64 -5.31 -5.15 -11.00
C VAL A 64 -4.10 -5.08 -11.93
N GLU A 65 -3.02 -4.38 -11.57
CA GLU A 65 -1.76 -4.38 -12.33
C GLU A 65 -1.15 -5.78 -12.44
N ASN A 66 -1.18 -6.57 -11.37
CA ASN A 66 -0.76 -7.98 -11.43
C ASN A 66 -1.62 -8.80 -12.41
N CYS A 67 -2.94 -8.58 -12.43
CA CYS A 67 -3.84 -9.26 -13.34
C CYS A 67 -3.64 -8.81 -14.80
N ARG A 68 -3.40 -7.51 -15.03
CA ARG A 68 -3.08 -6.94 -16.34
C ARG A 68 -1.79 -7.52 -16.89
N GLU A 69 -0.74 -7.59 -16.10
CA GLU A 69 0.53 -8.19 -16.54
C GLU A 69 0.38 -9.70 -16.80
N TRP A 70 -0.42 -10.40 -15.98
CA TRP A 70 -0.71 -11.82 -16.18
C TRP A 70 -1.43 -12.09 -17.50
N THR A 71 -2.48 -11.34 -17.83
CA THR A 71 -3.20 -11.49 -19.10
C THR A 71 -2.36 -11.05 -20.29
N ARG A 72 -1.56 -9.99 -20.15
CA ARG A 72 -0.61 -9.55 -21.19
C ARG A 72 0.40 -10.63 -21.56
N ARG A 73 0.84 -11.45 -20.60
CA ARG A 73 1.71 -12.62 -20.84
C ARG A 73 0.99 -13.81 -21.49
N GLY A 74 -0.32 -13.71 -21.74
CA GLY A 74 -1.12 -14.73 -22.40
C GLY A 74 -1.83 -15.68 -21.44
N TYR A 75 -1.89 -15.39 -20.15
CA TYR A 75 -2.58 -16.29 -19.21
C TYR A 75 -4.02 -15.87 -18.95
N ALA A 76 -4.91 -16.84 -18.72
CA ALA A 76 -6.29 -16.59 -18.34
C ALA A 76 -6.41 -15.99 -16.91
N ASP A 77 -7.29 -15.01 -16.74
CA ASP A 77 -7.57 -14.35 -15.46
C ASP A 77 -9.02 -14.56 -15.01
N SER A 78 -9.18 -14.84 -13.71
CA SER A 78 -10.46 -14.83 -12.99
C SER A 78 -10.43 -13.97 -11.73
N VAL A 79 -9.34 -13.24 -11.47
CA VAL A 79 -9.12 -12.55 -10.19
C VAL A 79 -9.45 -11.06 -10.29
N ALA A 80 -9.22 -10.42 -11.44
CA ALA A 80 -9.38 -8.98 -11.60
C ALA A 80 -10.78 -8.49 -11.20
N GLU A 81 -11.84 -9.12 -11.72
CA GLU A 81 -13.22 -8.75 -11.43
C GLU A 81 -13.57 -8.87 -9.94
N GLN A 82 -13.03 -9.88 -9.26
CA GLN A 82 -13.24 -10.05 -7.82
C GLN A 82 -12.54 -8.95 -7.01
N LEU A 83 -11.37 -8.48 -7.43
CA LEU A 83 -10.66 -7.37 -6.79
C LEU A 83 -11.45 -6.07 -6.88
N LEU A 84 -12.10 -5.81 -8.02
CA LEU A 84 -12.91 -4.62 -8.23
C LEU A 84 -14.16 -4.56 -7.35
N GLY A 85 -14.57 -5.68 -6.74
CA GLY A 85 -15.65 -5.71 -5.75
C GLY A 85 -15.40 -4.80 -4.54
N TRP A 86 -14.14 -4.47 -4.23
CA TRP A 86 -13.78 -3.53 -3.15
C TRP A 86 -13.86 -2.05 -3.56
N THR A 87 -13.99 -1.76 -4.85
CA THR A 87 -13.97 -0.41 -5.41
C THR A 87 -15.22 -0.13 -6.24
N GLY A 88 -16.32 -0.86 -5.97
CA GLY A 88 -17.60 -0.68 -6.66
C GLY A 88 -17.58 -1.09 -8.13
N GLY A 89 -16.60 -1.87 -8.57
CA GLY A 89 -16.43 -2.29 -9.96
C GLY A 89 -15.50 -1.41 -10.79
N GLU A 90 -15.01 -0.30 -10.23
CA GLU A 90 -14.12 0.63 -10.94
C GLU A 90 -12.65 0.36 -10.63
N VAL A 91 -11.79 0.47 -11.64
CA VAL A 91 -10.34 0.36 -11.45
C VAL A 91 -9.84 1.68 -10.84
N PRO A 92 -9.23 1.66 -9.64
CA PRO A 92 -8.60 2.86 -9.10
C PRO A 92 -7.47 3.32 -10.02
N SER A 93 -7.31 4.64 -10.13
CA SER A 93 -6.24 5.26 -10.92
C SER A 93 -5.61 6.36 -10.08
N GLY A 94 -4.35 6.18 -9.71
CA GLY A 94 -3.65 7.15 -8.86
C GLY A 94 -4.22 7.19 -7.45
N ALA A 95 -4.57 6.03 -6.90
CA ALA A 95 -5.00 5.94 -5.52
C ALA A 95 -3.94 6.53 -4.57
N PRO A 96 -4.34 7.17 -3.45
CA PRO A 96 -3.40 7.61 -2.43
C PRO A 96 -2.50 6.46 -1.99
N LEU A 97 -1.20 6.64 -2.14
CA LEU A 97 -0.21 5.63 -1.78
C LEU A 97 0.19 5.78 -0.31
N PRO A 98 0.51 4.67 0.36
CA PRO A 98 1.09 4.71 1.69
C PRO A 98 2.35 5.58 1.73
N PRO A 99 2.61 6.33 2.82
CA PRO A 99 3.78 7.18 2.97
C PRO A 99 5.09 6.39 2.94
N TRP A 100 5.09 5.07 3.13
CA TRP A 100 6.28 4.23 2.97
C TRP A 100 6.56 3.85 1.50
N PHE A 101 5.62 4.08 0.58
CA PHE A 101 5.80 3.80 -0.84
C PHE A 101 6.72 4.87 -1.43
N GLY A 102 7.84 4.45 -2.01
CA GLY A 102 8.97 5.34 -2.32
C GLY A 102 10.19 5.12 -1.43
N LEU A 103 10.02 4.55 -0.22
CA LEU A 103 11.13 4.33 0.70
C LEU A 103 12.10 3.30 0.10
N GLU A 104 13.29 3.74 -0.29
CA GLU A 104 14.24 2.87 -1.00
C GLU A 104 14.62 1.61 -0.21
N ALA A 105 14.76 1.71 1.12
CA ALA A 105 15.03 0.55 1.97
C ALA A 105 13.95 -0.55 1.87
N LEU A 106 12.69 -0.19 1.62
CA LEU A 106 11.62 -1.13 1.34
C LEU A 106 11.89 -1.82 0.00
N HIS A 107 12.00 -1.03 -1.08
CA HIS A 107 12.14 -1.54 -2.44
C HIS A 107 13.38 -2.44 -2.60
N LEU A 108 14.51 -2.01 -2.06
CA LEU A 108 15.76 -2.76 -1.94
C LEU A 108 15.57 -4.10 -1.21
N SER A 109 14.87 -4.13 -0.06
CA SER A 109 14.63 -5.39 0.65
C SER A 109 13.75 -6.37 -0.15
N HIS A 110 12.82 -5.86 -0.97
CA HIS A 110 11.99 -6.69 -1.86
C HIS A 110 12.80 -7.21 -3.05
N ARG A 111 13.68 -6.39 -3.66
CA ARG A 111 14.63 -6.85 -4.69
C ARG A 111 15.58 -7.92 -4.16
N SER A 112 16.15 -7.69 -2.98
CA SER A 112 16.97 -8.67 -2.25
C SER A 112 16.23 -10.00 -2.02
N ALA A 113 14.95 -9.93 -1.62
CA ALA A 113 14.12 -11.12 -1.46
C ALA A 113 13.87 -11.86 -2.78
N LEU A 114 13.66 -11.14 -3.88
CA LEU A 114 13.49 -11.74 -5.20
C LEU A 114 14.77 -12.44 -5.68
N LEU A 115 15.94 -11.80 -5.49
CA LEU A 115 17.25 -12.41 -5.76
C LEU A 115 17.42 -13.74 -5.03
N ARG A 116 17.08 -13.84 -3.74
CA ARG A 116 17.11 -15.14 -3.02
C ARG A 116 16.16 -16.18 -3.59
N LYS A 117 15.02 -15.74 -4.11
CA LYS A 117 13.99 -16.65 -4.61
C LYS A 117 14.37 -17.22 -5.97
N ASP A 118 15.01 -16.43 -6.82
CA ASP A 118 15.38 -16.85 -8.17
C ASP A 118 16.58 -16.05 -8.71
N PRO A 119 17.82 -16.36 -8.27
CA PRO A 119 18.98 -15.56 -8.65
C PRO A 119 19.18 -15.50 -10.16
N GLY A 120 18.92 -16.60 -10.88
CA GLY A 120 19.10 -16.69 -12.33
C GLY A 120 18.15 -15.82 -13.13
N HIS A 121 16.94 -15.58 -12.62
CA HIS A 121 15.97 -14.65 -13.24
C HIS A 121 16.27 -13.20 -12.86
N TYR A 122 16.43 -12.91 -11.56
CA TYR A 122 16.45 -11.53 -11.07
C TYR A 122 17.79 -10.82 -11.19
N ARG A 123 18.92 -11.53 -11.08
CA ARG A 123 20.24 -10.91 -11.15
C ARG A 123 20.51 -10.22 -12.49
N PRO A 124 20.43 -10.91 -13.66
CA PRO A 124 20.64 -10.25 -14.96
C PRO A 124 19.61 -9.16 -15.24
N LEU A 125 18.36 -9.33 -14.76
CA LEU A 125 17.32 -8.33 -14.91
C LEU A 125 17.66 -7.05 -14.14
N PHE A 126 18.00 -7.15 -12.86
CA PHE A 126 18.33 -5.98 -12.03
C PHE A 126 19.61 -5.30 -12.49
N GLU A 127 20.62 -6.06 -12.92
CA GLU A 127 21.80 -5.51 -13.60
C GLU A 127 21.42 -4.66 -14.83
N SER A 128 20.52 -5.16 -15.68
CA SER A 128 20.08 -4.42 -16.88
C SER A 128 19.28 -3.15 -16.57
N LEU A 129 18.66 -3.08 -15.38
CA LEU A 129 17.86 -1.95 -14.91
C LEU A 129 18.66 -0.97 -14.03
N GLY A 130 19.99 -1.09 -13.99
CA GLY A 130 20.88 -0.20 -13.24
C GLY A 130 21.08 -0.57 -11.77
N ASN A 131 20.66 -1.77 -11.36
CA ASN A 131 20.72 -2.27 -9.98
C ASN A 131 21.65 -3.49 -9.88
N ALA A 132 22.89 -3.36 -10.37
CA ALA A 132 23.83 -4.48 -10.50
C ALA A 132 24.37 -5.01 -9.15
N ASP A 133 24.57 -4.11 -8.19
CA ASP A 133 25.20 -4.41 -6.90
C ASP A 133 24.18 -4.66 -5.78
N GLU A 134 22.96 -5.07 -6.14
CA GLU A 134 21.90 -5.34 -5.19
C GLU A 134 22.26 -6.52 -4.27
N PRO A 135 22.21 -6.33 -2.93
CA PRO A 135 22.44 -7.41 -1.98
C PRO A 135 21.31 -8.44 -2.04
N ASP A 136 21.64 -9.72 -1.86
CA ASP A 136 20.67 -10.82 -1.82
C ASP A 136 20.48 -11.40 -0.41
N ASP A 137 20.94 -10.72 0.63
CA ASP A 137 20.91 -11.22 2.02
C ASP A 137 20.11 -10.34 2.99
N LEU A 138 19.51 -9.24 2.51
CA LEU A 138 18.77 -8.31 3.37
C LEU A 138 17.50 -8.95 3.94
N PRO A 139 17.18 -8.69 5.23
CA PRO A 139 15.90 -9.09 5.81
C PRO A 139 14.75 -8.37 5.10
N TYR A 140 13.60 -9.04 5.03
CA TYR A 140 12.41 -8.44 4.46
C TYR A 140 11.96 -7.24 5.31
N LEU A 141 11.86 -6.05 4.72
CA LEU A 141 11.35 -4.88 5.40
C LEU A 141 9.82 -4.84 5.23
N TRP A 142 9.10 -4.97 6.34
CA TRP A 142 7.68 -4.65 6.39
C TRP A 142 7.53 -3.33 7.17
N PRO A 143 7.06 -2.25 6.54
CA PRO A 143 6.93 -0.98 7.23
C PRO A 143 5.82 -1.10 8.29
N PRO A 144 5.92 -0.34 9.39
CA PRO A 144 4.84 -0.28 10.36
C PRO A 144 3.57 0.23 9.67
N ASP A 145 2.40 -0.23 10.13
CA ASP A 145 1.14 0.37 9.73
C ASP A 145 1.14 1.88 10.02
N VAL A 146 0.62 2.64 9.06
CA VAL A 146 0.32 4.05 9.27
C VAL A 146 -0.84 4.18 10.25
N PHE A 147 -1.87 3.35 10.05
CA PHE A 147 -3.08 3.26 10.85
C PHE A 147 -3.04 2.01 11.76
N PRO A 148 -2.71 2.17 13.05
CA PRO A 148 -2.71 1.08 14.04
C PRO A 148 -4.08 0.44 14.17
N ARG A 149 -5.11 1.28 14.12
CA ARG A 149 -6.50 0.88 14.01
C ARG A 149 -7.09 1.50 12.76
N TRP A 150 -7.83 0.69 12.02
CA TRP A 150 -8.56 1.08 10.82
C TRP A 150 -9.88 0.29 10.77
N PRO A 151 -10.98 0.90 10.32
CA PRO A 151 -11.14 2.30 9.92
C PRO A 151 -11.10 3.28 11.10
N VAL A 152 -10.65 4.51 10.82
CA VAL A 152 -10.76 5.64 11.76
C VAL A 152 -11.94 6.50 11.31
N ARG A 153 -12.91 6.70 12.20
CA ARG A 153 -14.14 7.47 11.96
C ARG A 153 -14.33 8.42 13.13
N ALA A 154 -13.81 9.64 13.00
CA ALA A 154 -13.88 10.63 14.06
C ALA A 154 -15.19 11.42 13.99
N GLY A 155 -15.67 11.70 12.77
CA GLY A 155 -16.90 12.48 12.58
C GLY A 155 -16.72 13.96 12.97
N GLY A 156 -15.48 14.44 12.94
CA GLY A 156 -15.09 15.77 13.38
C GLY A 156 -13.91 15.75 14.37
N ALA A 157 -13.43 16.95 14.72
CA ALA A 157 -12.31 17.11 15.64
C ALA A 157 -12.59 16.48 17.01
N GLN A 158 -11.60 15.77 17.54
CA GLN A 158 -11.68 15.06 18.82
C GLN A 158 -10.68 15.63 19.83
N PRO A 159 -11.00 15.62 21.14
CA PRO A 159 -9.98 15.80 22.16
C PRO A 159 -8.83 14.80 21.96
N VAL A 160 -7.59 15.21 22.24
CA VAL A 160 -6.39 14.38 21.97
C VAL A 160 -6.49 13.03 22.68
N GLU A 161 -7.03 12.98 23.89
CA GLU A 161 -7.23 11.74 24.65
C GLU A 161 -8.22 10.79 23.96
N GLN A 162 -9.24 11.35 23.31
CA GLN A 162 -10.19 10.56 22.52
C GLN A 162 -9.55 10.10 21.20
N ALA A 163 -8.73 10.94 20.56
CA ALA A 163 -7.96 10.55 19.38
C ALA A 163 -6.99 9.38 19.66
N VAL A 164 -6.31 9.39 20.81
CA VAL A 164 -5.47 8.27 21.30
C VAL A 164 -6.26 6.97 21.36
N ARG A 165 -7.46 6.99 21.98
CA ARG A 165 -8.35 5.83 22.07
C ARG A 165 -8.88 5.37 20.70
N LEU A 166 -9.21 6.31 19.81
CA LEU A 166 -9.68 6.00 18.45
C LEU A 166 -8.63 5.27 17.64
N LEU A 167 -7.35 5.62 17.81
CA LEU A 167 -6.23 4.91 17.19
C LEU A 167 -5.87 3.58 17.89
N GLY A 168 -6.53 3.26 19.01
CA GLY A 168 -6.30 2.03 19.76
C GLY A 168 -5.07 2.07 20.66
N PHE A 169 -4.59 3.25 21.01
CA PHE A 169 -3.49 3.42 21.97
C PHE A 169 -4.03 3.59 23.39
N GLU A 170 -3.29 3.11 24.38
CA GLU A 170 -3.54 3.39 25.80
C GLU A 170 -3.06 4.80 26.16
N GLU A 171 -1.85 5.14 25.72
CA GLU A 171 -1.23 6.44 25.94
C GLU A 171 -0.40 6.88 24.72
N PRO A 172 -0.26 8.20 24.50
CA PRO A 172 0.62 8.74 23.48
C PRO A 172 2.10 8.58 23.89
N ARG A 173 2.97 8.39 22.91
CA ARG A 173 4.43 8.40 23.13
C ARG A 173 4.94 9.84 23.34
N PRO A 174 6.14 10.03 23.93
CA PRO A 174 6.68 11.36 24.22
C PRO A 174 6.65 12.29 23.00
N GLY A 175 6.12 13.50 23.19
CA GLY A 175 6.03 14.55 22.17
C GLY A 175 4.80 14.47 21.26
N GLN A 176 4.10 13.33 21.19
CA GLN A 176 2.96 13.17 20.29
C GLN A 176 1.74 14.00 20.74
N ALA A 177 1.41 13.98 22.03
CA ALA A 177 0.27 14.72 22.56
C ALA A 177 0.53 16.23 22.56
N GLU A 178 1.75 16.63 22.90
CA GLU A 178 2.18 18.03 22.89
C GLU A 178 2.10 18.62 21.48
N ALA A 179 2.55 17.86 20.47
CA ALA A 179 2.42 18.25 19.06
C ALA A 179 0.93 18.33 18.64
N ALA A 180 0.12 17.34 19.00
CA ALA A 180 -1.31 17.34 18.66
C ALA A 180 -2.06 18.52 19.31
N HIS A 181 -1.80 18.82 20.59
CA HIS A 181 -2.36 19.99 21.27
C HIS A 181 -1.89 21.32 20.67
N ALA A 182 -0.63 21.40 20.22
CA ALA A 182 -0.13 22.60 19.55
C ALA A 182 -0.90 22.85 18.24
N VAL A 183 -1.05 21.83 17.40
CA VAL A 183 -1.80 21.92 16.13
C VAL A 183 -3.28 22.21 16.36
N ALA A 184 -3.93 21.53 17.31
CA ALA A 184 -5.31 21.81 17.67
C ALA A 184 -5.53 23.25 18.18
N GLY A 185 -4.50 23.84 18.79
CA GLY A 185 -4.47 25.24 19.21
C GLY A 185 -4.07 26.24 18.10
N GLY A 186 -3.97 25.80 16.85
CA GLY A 186 -3.63 26.65 15.70
C GLY A 186 -2.15 27.00 15.57
N ARG A 187 -1.25 26.20 16.15
CA ARG A 187 0.22 26.39 16.06
C ARG A 187 0.87 25.28 15.27
N ASP A 188 1.98 25.61 14.62
CA ASP A 188 2.84 24.61 13.99
C ASP A 188 3.58 23.78 15.05
N ALA A 189 3.82 22.50 14.74
CA ALA A 189 4.55 21.59 15.60
C ALA A 189 5.55 20.76 14.80
N VAL A 190 6.73 20.54 15.38
CA VAL A 190 7.76 19.65 14.85
C VAL A 190 7.92 18.48 15.80
N LEU A 191 7.55 17.28 15.36
CA LEU A 191 7.76 16.04 16.10
C LEU A 191 8.99 15.31 15.57
N VAL A 192 10.05 15.24 16.38
CA VAL A 192 11.25 14.46 16.05
C VAL A 192 11.09 13.06 16.62
N ALA A 193 11.01 12.05 15.75
CA ALA A 193 10.81 10.66 16.11
C ALA A 193 11.88 9.78 15.45
N ARG A 194 12.34 8.74 16.15
CA ARG A 194 13.20 7.72 15.54
C ARG A 194 12.34 6.84 14.61
N PRO A 195 12.91 6.24 13.55
CA PRO A 195 12.20 5.24 12.76
C PRO A 195 11.58 4.16 13.66
N GLY A 196 10.31 3.83 13.45
CA GLY A 196 9.55 2.90 14.29
C GLY A 196 9.10 3.44 15.65
N SER A 197 9.50 4.66 16.05
CA SER A 197 9.07 5.25 17.32
C SER A 197 7.70 5.93 17.26
N GLY A 198 6.96 5.80 16.15
CA GLY A 198 5.57 6.25 16.03
C GLY A 198 5.42 7.69 15.56
N GLY A 199 6.34 8.20 14.73
CA GLY A 199 6.19 9.53 14.12
C GLY A 199 4.83 9.69 13.40
N SER A 200 4.40 8.66 12.66
CA SER A 200 3.12 8.68 11.95
C SER A 200 1.91 8.90 12.87
N ALA A 201 1.93 8.26 14.05
CA ALA A 201 0.87 8.41 15.04
C ALA A 201 0.74 9.84 15.57
N GLY A 202 1.84 10.60 15.67
CA GLY A 202 1.77 12.02 16.04
C GLY A 202 1.00 12.85 15.02
N GLY A 203 1.25 12.64 13.72
CA GLY A 203 0.50 13.29 12.65
C GLY A 203 -0.98 12.88 12.62
N LEU A 204 -1.29 11.60 12.88
CA LEU A 204 -2.67 11.14 12.99
C LEU A 204 -3.40 11.77 14.17
N LEU A 205 -2.76 11.87 15.34
CA LEU A 205 -3.36 12.52 16.52
C LEU A 205 -3.64 14.00 16.25
N ALA A 206 -2.69 14.71 15.65
CA ALA A 206 -2.87 16.11 15.27
C ALA A 206 -4.02 16.28 14.27
N GLY A 207 -4.11 15.41 13.27
CA GLY A 207 -5.19 15.42 12.30
C GLY A 207 -6.57 15.15 12.89
N LEU A 208 -6.69 14.14 13.76
CA LEU A 208 -7.94 13.83 14.47
C LEU A 208 -8.36 14.94 15.44
N ALA A 209 -7.41 15.71 15.96
CA ALA A 209 -7.68 16.83 16.86
C ALA A 209 -8.04 18.13 16.14
N THR A 210 -7.97 18.15 14.80
CA THR A 210 -8.19 19.35 14.00
C THR A 210 -9.47 19.23 13.17
N PRO A 211 -10.30 20.28 13.05
CA PRO A 211 -11.49 20.24 12.21
C PRO A 211 -11.15 20.07 10.72
N GLY A 212 -11.98 19.30 10.01
CA GLY A 212 -11.83 19.08 8.57
C GLY A 212 -10.99 17.85 8.24
N ARG A 213 -10.52 17.76 6.99
CA ARG A 213 -9.66 16.67 6.53
C ARG A 213 -8.21 17.03 6.71
N THR A 214 -7.39 16.03 7.03
CA THR A 214 -5.94 16.19 7.14
C THR A 214 -5.26 15.79 5.84
N LEU A 215 -4.50 16.72 5.26
CA LEU A 215 -3.59 16.41 4.15
C LEU A 215 -2.26 15.91 4.71
N TRP A 216 -1.88 14.70 4.34
CA TRP A 216 -0.59 14.11 4.63
C TRP A 216 0.32 14.22 3.41
N VAL A 217 1.35 15.05 3.50
CA VAL A 217 2.33 15.22 2.43
C VAL A 217 3.60 14.47 2.81
N SER A 218 3.94 13.46 2.02
CA SER A 218 5.24 12.78 2.17
C SER A 218 6.26 13.42 1.23
N PRO A 219 7.50 13.67 1.67
CA PRO A 219 8.55 14.07 0.75
C PRO A 219 8.83 12.93 -0.25
N PRO A 220 9.42 13.24 -1.42
CA PRO A 220 10.07 12.20 -2.20
C PRO A 220 11.13 11.53 -1.34
N TRP A 221 11.10 10.22 -1.24
CA TRP A 221 12.08 9.48 -0.46
C TRP A 221 13.36 9.29 -1.28
N GLY A 222 14.50 9.76 -0.75
CA GLY A 222 15.85 9.41 -1.20
C GLY A 222 16.40 10.16 -2.44
N PRO A 223 17.74 10.19 -2.63
CA PRO A 223 18.34 10.77 -3.83
C PRO A 223 17.98 9.87 -5.01
N SER A 224 17.27 10.43 -5.99
CA SER A 224 16.61 9.72 -7.09
C SER A 224 15.52 8.72 -6.67
N ALA A 225 14.38 9.24 -6.19
CA ALA A 225 13.11 8.83 -6.78
C ALA A 225 13.12 9.25 -8.27
N GLY A 226 14.01 8.64 -9.05
CA GLY A 226 13.98 8.75 -10.51
C GLY A 226 12.66 8.16 -11.00
N PRO A 227 12.26 8.43 -12.25
CA PRO A 227 11.15 7.71 -12.84
C PRO A 227 11.38 6.21 -12.64
N ALA A 228 10.28 5.46 -12.45
CA ALA A 228 10.34 4.00 -12.49
C ALA A 228 11.20 3.58 -13.69
N PRO A 229 12.13 2.63 -13.53
CA PRO A 229 12.98 2.25 -14.63
C PRO A 229 12.11 1.83 -15.81
N ASP A 230 12.55 2.11 -17.03
CA ASP A 230 11.87 1.60 -18.21
C ASP A 230 12.06 0.08 -18.24
N VAL A 231 11.11 -0.65 -17.64
CA VAL A 231 11.19 -2.09 -17.50
C VAL A 231 10.77 -2.74 -18.82
N PRO A 232 11.67 -3.48 -19.50
CA PRO A 232 11.31 -4.21 -20.70
C PRO A 232 10.18 -5.18 -20.41
N LEU A 233 9.10 -5.09 -21.18
CA LEU A 233 7.98 -6.01 -21.05
C LEU A 233 8.40 -7.40 -21.55
N PRO A 234 8.18 -8.48 -20.77
CA PRO A 234 8.42 -9.82 -21.28
C PRO A 234 7.54 -10.09 -22.51
N PRO A 235 8.01 -10.83 -23.52
CA PRO A 235 7.24 -11.07 -24.73
C PRO A 235 5.91 -11.78 -24.40
N PRO A 236 4.80 -11.40 -25.06
CA PRO A 236 3.55 -12.12 -24.91
C PRO A 236 3.74 -13.56 -25.39
N ARG A 237 3.09 -14.51 -24.71
CA ARG A 237 3.04 -15.89 -25.18
C ARG A 237 1.88 -16.03 -26.15
N VAL A 238 2.12 -16.71 -27.27
CA VAL A 238 1.02 -17.20 -28.11
C VAL A 238 0.46 -18.43 -27.41
N VAL A 239 -0.76 -18.31 -26.91
CA VAL A 239 -1.56 -19.42 -26.42
C VAL A 239 -2.80 -19.54 -27.29
N GLU A 240 -3.24 -20.77 -27.54
CA GLU A 240 -4.55 -21.00 -28.16
C GLU A 240 -5.63 -20.33 -27.30
N ALA A 241 -6.68 -19.82 -27.96
CA ALA A 241 -7.79 -19.19 -27.27
C ALA A 241 -8.26 -20.11 -26.14
N ALA A 242 -8.10 -19.65 -24.89
CA ALA A 242 -8.62 -20.37 -23.76
C ALA A 242 -10.12 -20.57 -23.97
N GLY A 243 -10.62 -21.76 -23.65
CA GLY A 243 -12.06 -22.00 -23.53
C GLY A 243 -12.67 -21.16 -22.39
N ASP A 244 -13.81 -21.61 -21.86
CA ASP A 244 -14.55 -20.88 -20.82
C ASP A 244 -13.67 -20.32 -19.70
N ARG A 245 -14.05 -19.12 -19.24
CA ARG A 245 -13.35 -18.36 -18.21
C ARG A 245 -13.14 -19.22 -16.95
N PRO A 246 -11.94 -19.20 -16.33
CA PRO A 246 -11.70 -19.97 -15.12
C PRO A 246 -12.67 -19.55 -14.00
N PRO A 247 -13.09 -20.49 -13.15
CA PRO A 247 -14.04 -20.20 -12.08
C PRO A 247 -13.49 -19.17 -11.08
N PRO A 248 -14.36 -18.54 -10.27
CA PRO A 248 -13.95 -17.63 -9.22
C PRO A 248 -12.96 -18.28 -8.25
N LEU A 249 -12.01 -17.47 -7.78
CA LEU A 249 -10.90 -17.91 -6.94
C LEU A 249 -11.36 -18.47 -5.58
N ALA A 250 -12.48 -17.98 -5.04
CA ALA A 250 -12.95 -18.38 -3.72
C ALA A 250 -14.45 -18.09 -3.50
N ARG A 251 -14.95 -18.50 -2.32
CA ARG A 251 -16.34 -18.22 -1.89
C ARG A 251 -16.71 -16.74 -2.04
N PRO A 252 -17.96 -16.41 -2.39
CA PRO A 252 -18.44 -15.03 -2.38
C PRO A 252 -18.43 -14.43 -0.96
N PRO A 253 -18.39 -13.10 -0.82
CA PRO A 253 -18.53 -12.42 0.46
C PRO A 253 -19.91 -12.69 1.08
N SER A 254 -19.97 -12.81 2.41
CA SER A 254 -21.21 -12.80 3.16
C SER A 254 -21.80 -11.38 3.25
N ALA A 255 -23.03 -11.23 3.76
CA ALA A 255 -23.61 -9.90 4.01
C ALA A 255 -22.77 -9.06 4.99
N GLN A 256 -22.17 -9.69 6.01
CA GLN A 256 -21.27 -9.02 6.95
C GLN A 256 -19.97 -8.58 6.27
N ASP A 257 -19.43 -9.42 5.38
CA ASP A 257 -18.23 -9.10 4.59
C ASP A 257 -18.51 -7.89 3.67
N LEU A 258 -19.66 -7.89 2.99
CA LEU A 258 -20.09 -6.78 2.13
C LEU A 258 -20.28 -5.47 2.89
N ALA A 259 -20.88 -5.52 4.10
CA ALA A 259 -21.05 -4.34 4.93
C ALA A 259 -19.69 -3.76 5.37
N ALA A 260 -18.72 -4.61 5.73
CA ALA A 260 -17.38 -4.17 6.08
C ALA A 260 -16.60 -3.62 4.87
N MET A 261 -16.77 -4.22 3.68
CA MET A 261 -16.22 -3.69 2.44
C MET A 261 -16.82 -2.33 2.08
N ALA A 262 -18.11 -2.11 2.32
CA ALA A 262 -18.76 -0.83 2.05
C ALA A 262 -18.22 0.28 2.98
N ASP A 263 -17.95 -0.02 4.26
CA ASP A 263 -17.39 0.94 5.22
C ASP A 263 -16.03 1.49 4.76
N GLU A 264 -15.22 0.69 4.05
CA GLU A 264 -13.94 1.10 3.48
C GLU A 264 -14.05 2.17 2.38
N THR A 265 -15.20 2.29 1.73
CA THR A 265 -15.42 3.23 0.62
C THR A 265 -15.83 4.63 1.08
N LEU A 266 -16.07 4.82 2.39
CA LEU A 266 -16.40 6.12 2.95
C LEU A 266 -15.22 7.10 2.83
N PRO A 267 -15.46 8.41 2.60
CA PRO A 267 -14.41 9.40 2.47
C PRO A 267 -13.45 9.38 3.68
N PRO A 268 -12.13 9.30 3.46
CA PRO A 268 -11.18 9.23 4.57
C PRO A 268 -10.98 10.60 5.21
N GLU A 269 -10.75 10.60 6.53
CA GLU A 269 -10.35 11.78 7.32
C GLU A 269 -8.93 12.28 6.92
N PHE A 270 -8.12 11.38 6.35
CA PHE A 270 -6.74 11.62 5.93
C PHE A 270 -6.59 11.42 4.43
N VAL A 271 -6.02 12.40 3.75
CA VAL A 271 -5.69 12.34 2.32
C VAL A 271 -4.18 12.32 2.19
N PHE A 272 -3.62 11.29 1.56
CA PHE A 272 -2.18 11.16 1.36
C PHE A 272 -1.80 11.62 -0.04
N ALA A 273 -0.74 12.43 -0.13
CA ALA A 273 -0.17 12.91 -1.38
C ALA A 273 1.36 12.95 -1.30
N THR A 274 2.01 12.87 -2.45
CA THR A 274 3.42 13.25 -2.58
C THR A 274 3.52 14.75 -2.82
N ALA A 275 4.67 15.35 -2.52
CA ALA A 275 4.89 16.78 -2.75
C ALA A 275 4.71 17.17 -4.23
N GLU A 276 5.07 16.29 -5.16
CA GLU A 276 4.94 16.52 -6.62
C GLU A 276 3.50 16.48 -7.10
N ALA A 277 2.62 15.76 -6.40
CA ALA A 277 1.20 15.66 -6.73
C ALA A 277 0.40 16.89 -6.29
N LEU A 278 0.99 17.78 -5.48
CA LEU A 278 0.34 19.01 -5.08
C LEU A 278 0.41 20.05 -6.21
N PRO A 279 -0.68 20.79 -6.46
CA PRO A 279 -0.63 21.89 -7.41
C PRO A 279 0.47 22.88 -7.01
N ALA A 280 1.26 23.32 -7.97
CA ALA A 280 2.25 24.37 -7.73
C ALA A 280 1.55 25.57 -7.09
N ALA A 281 2.06 26.03 -5.94
CA ALA A 281 1.51 27.19 -5.27
C ALA A 281 1.49 28.35 -6.27
N ALA A 282 0.33 28.99 -6.46
CA ALA A 282 0.26 30.23 -7.21
C ALA A 282 1.22 31.23 -6.53
N PRO A 283 2.07 31.94 -7.29
CA PRO A 283 2.91 32.97 -6.70
C PRO A 283 2.01 33.97 -5.96
N ALA A 284 2.34 34.21 -4.69
CA ALA A 284 1.65 35.16 -3.82
C ALA A 284 1.75 36.59 -4.33
#